data_AF-A0A8J8GG97-F1
#
_entry.id   AF-A0A8J8GG97-F1
#
_cell.length_a   1.000
_cell.length_b   1.000
_cell.length_c   1.000
_cell.angle_alpha   90.00
_cell.angle_beta   90.00
_cell.angle_gamma   90.00
#
_symmetry.space_group_name_H-M   'P 1'
#
loop_
_entity.id
_entity.type
_entity.pdbx_description
1 polymer ?
#
loop_
_entity_poly.entity_id
_entity_poly.type
_entity_poly.pdbx_seq_one_letter_code
_entity_poly.pdbx_strand_id
1 'polypeptide(L)'
;MGIDDFAFLKGHSYGTIVCDLVTHHPIALLPDRKPETISLWLKNHPLIQVVSRDGYQAFRQAISEASSSILQVYDRWHFIRAARRQFDSYLASILPSIISFEKGKEIDKAPYFETKAQRQQRERLEKKWALIKIVQQEYKKGKKKSELAREFNLNPRTITKYIKTTSKPIQLNRKRKRQTDGFHEKIEQLERAGKTVRQIYAYI
;
A
#
# COMPACT_ATOMS: atom_id res chain seq x y z
N MET A 1 16.36 -2.97 15.27
CA MET A 1 16.28 -1.74 14.44
C MET A 1 16.45 -2.09 12.97
N GLY A 2 16.13 -1.16 12.07
CA GLY A 2 16.30 -1.30 10.63
C GLY A 2 17.18 -0.19 10.06
N ILE A 3 17.98 -0.52 9.05
CA ILE A 3 18.75 0.46 8.27
C ILE A 3 18.43 0.31 6.79
N ASP A 4 18.35 1.44 6.11
CA ASP A 4 18.11 1.51 4.66
C ASP A 4 18.71 2.78 4.06
N ASP A 5 18.78 2.83 2.74
CA ASP A 5 19.20 4.00 1.99
C ASP A 5 18.16 5.12 2.08
N PHE A 6 18.62 6.33 2.39
CA PHE A 6 17.81 7.54 2.36
C PHE A 6 18.30 8.50 1.30
N ALA A 7 17.44 8.87 0.36
CA ALA A 7 17.78 9.88 -0.63
C ALA A 7 17.46 11.28 -0.10
N PHE A 8 18.48 12.10 0.14
CA PHE A 8 18.28 13.54 0.38
C PHE A 8 17.87 14.24 -0.91
N LEU A 9 18.55 13.90 -2.01
CA LEU A 9 18.17 14.26 -3.37
C LEU A 9 18.33 13.05 -4.26
N LYS A 10 17.20 12.53 -4.75
CA LYS A 10 17.15 11.30 -5.56
C LYS A 10 18.07 11.41 -6.77
N GLY A 11 18.98 10.45 -6.94
CA GLY A 11 19.98 10.43 -8.01
C GLY A 11 21.26 11.22 -7.73
N HIS A 12 21.36 11.95 -6.61
CA HIS A 12 22.50 12.82 -6.31
C HIS A 12 23.13 12.53 -4.94
N SER A 13 22.34 12.62 -3.87
CA SER A 13 22.85 12.52 -2.49
C SER A 13 22.03 11.53 -1.67
N TYR A 14 22.76 10.63 -1.02
CA TYR A 14 22.20 9.52 -0.25
C TYR A 14 22.89 9.41 1.10
N GLY A 15 22.10 9.18 2.14
CA GLY A 15 22.52 8.82 3.48
C GLY A 15 21.88 7.51 3.92
N THR A 16 21.89 7.26 5.22
CA THR A 16 21.29 6.06 5.82
C THR A 16 20.23 6.46 6.82
N ILE A 17 19.00 5.97 6.63
CA ILE A 17 17.95 6.11 7.64
C ILE A 17 18.05 4.94 8.61
N VAL A 18 17.92 5.25 9.90
CA VAL A 18 17.81 4.27 10.97
C VAL A 18 16.40 4.34 11.55
N CYS A 19 15.73 3.20 11.60
CA CYS A 19 14.37 3.09 12.13
C CYS A 19 14.33 2.13 13.31
N ASP A 20 13.54 2.48 14.32
CA ASP A 20 13.08 1.50 15.28
C ASP A 20 11.99 0.63 14.62
N LEU A 21 12.22 -0.69 14.61
CA LEU A 21 11.30 -1.65 14.00
C LEU A 21 10.14 -2.03 14.91
N VAL A 22 10.20 -1.69 16.20
CA VAL A 22 9.10 -1.90 17.15
C VAL A 22 8.08 -0.77 17.02
N THR A 23 8.55 0.47 17.10
CA THR A 23 7.66 1.64 17.02
C THR A 23 7.39 2.10 15.58
N HIS A 24 8.15 1.63 14.59
CA HIS A 24 8.11 2.07 13.20
C HIS A 24 8.46 3.55 12.97
N HIS A 25 9.23 4.14 13.87
CA HIS A 25 9.67 5.53 13.75
C HIS A 25 11.15 5.62 13.33
N PRO A 26 11.50 6.58 12.46
CA PRO A 26 12.91 6.96 12.26
C PRO A 26 13.51 7.45 13.57
N ILE A 27 14.69 6.96 13.91
CA ILE A 27 15.44 7.33 15.12
C ILE A 27 16.74 8.06 14.80
N ALA A 28 17.29 7.89 13.59
CA ALA A 28 18.42 8.66 13.11
C ALA A 28 18.42 8.77 11.59
N LEU A 29 19.08 9.81 11.10
CA LEU A 29 19.39 9.99 9.69
C LEU A 29 20.88 10.33 9.58
N LEU A 30 21.66 9.42 9.02
CA LEU A 30 23.10 9.55 8.86
C LEU A 30 23.43 10.28 7.54
N PRO A 31 24.51 11.08 7.51
CA PRO A 31 24.81 11.97 6.39
C PRO A 31 25.24 11.24 5.12
N ASP A 32 25.76 10.02 5.25
CA ASP A 32 26.23 9.19 4.15
C ASP A 32 25.95 7.70 4.41
N ARG A 33 26.35 6.86 3.46
CA ARG A 33 26.22 5.40 3.50
C ARG A 33 27.53 4.69 3.82
N LYS A 34 28.52 5.41 4.35
CA LYS A 34 29.87 4.86 4.52
C LYS A 34 29.90 3.89 5.69
N PRO A 35 30.64 2.76 5.58
CA PRO A 35 30.76 1.81 6.67
C PRO A 35 31.23 2.45 7.98
N GLU A 36 32.16 3.39 7.90
CA GLU A 36 32.78 4.03 9.07
C GLU A 36 31.76 4.87 9.86
N THR A 37 30.95 5.66 9.15
CA THR A 37 29.88 6.48 9.75
C THR A 37 28.86 5.62 10.48
N ILE A 38 28.43 4.52 9.84
CA ILE A 38 27.41 3.63 10.38
C ILE A 38 27.97 2.81 11.55
N SER A 39 29.21 2.31 11.42
CA SER A 39 29.91 1.55 12.46
C SER A 39 30.09 2.39 13.72
N LEU A 40 30.54 3.64 13.57
CA LEU A 40 30.67 4.58 14.69
C LEU A 40 29.33 4.85 15.36
N TRP A 41 28.26 5.04 14.58
CA TRP A 41 26.92 5.24 15.14
C TRP A 41 26.46 4.01 15.94
N LEU A 42 26.65 2.80 15.41
CA LEU A 42 26.28 1.56 16.10
C LEU A 42 27.10 1.34 17.39
N LYS A 43 28.40 1.67 17.39
CA LYS A 43 29.25 1.58 18.59
C LYS A 43 28.77 2.49 19.72
N ASN A 44 28.20 3.64 19.39
CA ASN A 44 27.60 4.56 20.36
C ASN A 44 26.22 4.09 20.87
N HIS A 45 25.67 3.01 20.32
CA HIS A 45 24.36 2.46 20.69
C HIS A 45 24.48 0.96 21.03
N PRO A 46 25.19 0.60 22.12
CA PRO A 46 25.54 -0.79 22.44
C PRO A 46 24.33 -1.68 22.80
N LEU A 47 23.17 -1.08 23.07
CA LEU A 47 21.93 -1.80 23.37
C LEU A 47 21.29 -2.44 22.12
N ILE A 48 21.76 -2.10 20.91
CA ILE A 48 21.26 -2.70 19.67
C ILE A 48 21.80 -4.12 19.54
N GLN A 49 20.88 -5.09 19.54
CA GLN A 49 21.21 -6.51 19.39
C GLN A 49 20.86 -7.06 18.01
N VAL A 50 19.89 -6.46 17.32
CA VAL A 50 19.36 -6.95 16.04
C VAL A 50 19.22 -5.79 15.05
N VAL A 51 19.81 -5.97 13.86
CA VAL A 51 19.72 -5.02 12.76
C VAL A 51 19.15 -5.72 11.53
N SER A 52 17.99 -5.25 11.07
CA SER A 52 17.45 -5.58 9.74
C SER A 52 18.09 -4.65 8.71
N ARG A 53 18.65 -5.20 7.64
CA ARG A 53 19.28 -4.41 6.56
C ARG A 53 18.94 -4.94 5.18
N ASP A 54 19.11 -4.11 4.18
CA ASP A 54 19.02 -4.52 2.77
C ASP A 54 20.26 -5.34 2.32
N GLY A 55 20.40 -5.51 1.00
CA GLY A 55 21.51 -6.23 0.36
C GLY A 55 22.81 -5.46 0.25
N TYR A 56 22.89 -4.22 0.75
CA TYR A 56 24.07 -3.40 0.57
C TYR A 56 25.25 -3.91 1.42
N GLN A 57 26.39 -4.17 0.76
CA GLN A 57 27.55 -4.78 1.40
C GLN A 57 28.18 -3.88 2.47
N ALA A 58 28.16 -2.56 2.28
CA ALA A 58 28.69 -1.62 3.27
C ALA A 58 27.94 -1.67 4.60
N PHE A 59 26.62 -1.92 4.58
CA PHE A 59 25.84 -2.12 5.80
C PHE A 59 26.27 -3.39 6.54
N ARG A 60 26.48 -4.49 5.81
CA ARG A 60 27.01 -5.73 6.40
C ARG A 60 28.36 -5.48 7.06
N GLN A 61 29.27 -4.81 6.35
CA GLN A 61 30.59 -4.47 6.85
C GLN A 61 30.51 -3.60 8.10
N ALA A 62 29.74 -2.50 8.06
CA ALA A 62 29.58 -1.58 9.19
C ALA A 62 29.07 -2.27 10.46
N ILE A 63 28.06 -3.14 10.33
CA ILE A 63 27.51 -3.88 11.46
C ILE A 63 28.55 -4.85 12.03
N SER A 64 29.27 -5.58 11.17
CA SER A 64 30.33 -6.48 11.58
C SER A 64 31.50 -5.77 12.26
N GLU A 65 31.87 -4.57 11.81
CA GLU A 65 32.90 -3.73 12.43
C GLU A 65 32.45 -3.06 13.74
N ALA A 66 31.13 -2.84 13.89
CA ALA A 66 30.56 -2.27 15.11
C ALA A 66 30.57 -3.30 16.24
N SER A 67 30.05 -4.50 15.98
CA SER A 67 30.11 -5.63 16.91
C SER A 67 29.71 -6.93 16.22
N SER A 68 30.48 -7.99 16.47
CA SER A 68 30.16 -9.35 16.01
C SER A 68 28.94 -9.96 16.73
N SER A 69 28.50 -9.38 17.86
CA SER A 69 27.32 -9.84 18.60
C SER A 69 25.99 -9.39 18.00
N ILE A 70 26.00 -8.42 17.08
CA ILE A 70 24.79 -7.92 16.46
C ILE A 70 24.26 -8.93 15.44
N LEU A 71 23.05 -9.43 15.67
CA LEU A 71 22.36 -10.30 14.74
C LEU A 71 21.91 -9.51 13.51
N GLN A 72 22.41 -9.90 12.34
CA GLN A 72 22.00 -9.33 11.06
C GLN A 72 20.83 -10.10 10.46
N VAL A 73 19.73 -9.41 10.20
CA VAL A 73 18.53 -9.96 9.55
C VAL A 73 18.37 -9.31 8.18
N TYR A 74 18.03 -10.10 7.18
CA TYR A 74 17.78 -9.58 5.85
C TYR A 74 16.39 -8.96 5.77
N ASP A 75 16.29 -7.73 5.26
CA ASP A 75 15.02 -7.02 5.18
C ASP A 75 14.01 -7.77 4.29
N ARG A 76 12.80 -7.91 4.83
CA ARG A 76 11.75 -8.72 4.22
C ARG A 76 11.30 -8.18 2.87
N TRP A 77 11.18 -6.86 2.72
CA TRP A 77 10.74 -6.28 1.45
C TRP A 77 11.81 -6.47 0.37
N HIS A 78 13.07 -6.22 0.71
CA HIS A 78 14.20 -6.44 -0.19
C HIS A 78 14.31 -7.91 -0.62
N PHE A 79 14.13 -8.84 0.32
CA PHE A 79 14.08 -10.27 0.03
C PHE A 79 12.98 -10.65 -0.95
N ILE A 80 11.73 -10.28 -0.65
CA ILE A 80 10.59 -10.63 -1.50
C ILE A 80 10.74 -10.01 -2.89
N ARG A 81 11.23 -8.77 -2.98
CA ARG A 81 11.48 -8.10 -4.25
C ARG A 81 12.54 -8.83 -5.07
N ALA A 82 13.65 -9.24 -4.44
CA ALA A 82 14.72 -9.98 -5.11
C ALA A 82 14.23 -11.36 -5.59
N ALA A 83 13.55 -12.11 -4.71
CA ALA A 83 12.99 -13.42 -5.02
C ALA A 83 11.98 -13.34 -6.18
N ARG A 84 11.08 -12.35 -6.14
CA ARG A 84 10.11 -12.12 -7.22
C ARG A 84 10.81 -11.83 -8.54
N ARG A 85 11.81 -10.95 -8.55
CA ARG A 85 12.56 -10.63 -9.78
C ARG A 85 13.20 -11.88 -10.37
N GLN A 86 13.81 -12.72 -9.54
CA GLN A 86 14.41 -13.98 -10.00
C GLN A 86 13.36 -14.96 -10.54
N PHE A 87 12.22 -15.07 -9.86
CA PHE A 87 11.09 -15.87 -10.31
C PHE A 87 10.55 -15.39 -11.65
N ASP A 88 10.35 -14.07 -11.83
CA ASP A 88 9.89 -13.47 -13.09
C ASP A 88 10.88 -13.75 -14.23
N SER A 89 12.19 -13.64 -13.98
CA SER A 89 13.23 -13.97 -14.98
C SER A 89 13.23 -15.46 -15.33
N TYR A 90 13.06 -16.34 -14.34
CA TYR A 90 12.97 -17.78 -14.58
C TYR A 90 11.72 -18.13 -15.39
N LEU A 91 10.56 -17.59 -15.03
CA LEU A 91 9.33 -17.78 -15.80
C LEU A 91 9.48 -17.30 -17.25
N ALA A 92 10.10 -16.14 -17.47
CA ALA A 92 10.37 -15.64 -18.82
C ALA A 92 11.33 -16.55 -19.62
N SER A 93 12.17 -17.34 -18.95
CA SER A 93 13.09 -18.29 -19.61
C SER A 93 12.42 -19.60 -20.04
N ILE A 94 11.33 -20.00 -19.36
CA ILE A 94 10.64 -21.28 -19.62
C ILE A 94 9.33 -21.10 -20.40
N LEU A 95 8.66 -19.96 -20.25
CA LEU A 95 7.37 -19.72 -20.86
C LEU A 95 7.54 -19.26 -22.31
N PRO A 96 6.71 -19.76 -23.24
CA PRO A 96 6.69 -19.25 -24.60
C PRO A 96 6.23 -17.78 -24.60
N SER A 97 6.71 -17.01 -25.57
CA SER A 97 6.31 -15.61 -25.77
C SER A 97 4.81 -15.46 -26.07
N ILE A 98 4.17 -16.53 -26.54
CA ILE A 98 2.73 -16.62 -26.77
C ILE A 98 2.20 -17.81 -25.97
N ILE A 99 1.37 -17.51 -24.98
CA ILE A 99 0.65 -18.51 -24.20
C ILE A 99 -0.75 -18.62 -24.81
N SER A 100 -0.98 -19.67 -25.60
CA SER A 100 -2.31 -20.01 -26.10
C SER A 100 -3.10 -20.63 -24.95
N PHE A 101 -4.08 -19.90 -24.43
CA PHE A 101 -5.08 -20.50 -23.57
C PHE A 101 -6.06 -21.25 -24.48
N GLU A 102 -6.16 -22.57 -24.31
CA GLU A 102 -7.36 -23.26 -24.78
C GLU A 102 -8.57 -22.56 -24.14
N LYS A 103 -9.70 -22.47 -24.85
CA LYS A 103 -10.97 -22.03 -24.26
C LYS A 103 -11.37 -23.07 -23.20
N GLY A 104 -10.74 -23.00 -22.03
CA GLY A 104 -11.02 -23.83 -20.89
C GLY A 104 -12.40 -23.51 -20.36
N LYS A 105 -13.11 -24.57 -19.95
CA LYS A 105 -14.39 -24.55 -19.23
C LYS A 105 -14.42 -23.40 -18.22
N GLU A 106 -15.59 -22.78 -18.03
CA GLU A 106 -15.84 -21.85 -16.92
C GLU A 106 -15.25 -22.44 -15.63
N ILE A 107 -14.09 -21.91 -15.23
CA ILE A 107 -13.51 -22.25 -13.93
C ILE A 107 -14.48 -21.62 -12.94
N ASP A 108 -15.10 -22.46 -12.09
CA ASP A 108 -15.90 -21.98 -10.97
C ASP A 108 -15.11 -20.88 -10.28
N LYS A 109 -15.64 -19.65 -10.33
CA LYS A 109 -14.95 -18.48 -9.78
C LYS A 109 -14.54 -18.83 -8.36
N ALA A 110 -13.24 -18.87 -8.11
CA ALA A 110 -12.72 -19.13 -6.78
C ALA A 110 -13.49 -18.27 -5.77
N PRO A 111 -13.90 -18.83 -4.61
CA PRO A 111 -14.72 -18.11 -3.65
C PRO A 111 -14.08 -16.75 -3.37
N TYR A 112 -14.89 -15.69 -3.50
CA TYR A 112 -14.39 -14.33 -3.36
C TYR A 112 -13.89 -14.10 -1.93
N PHE A 113 -12.58 -13.94 -1.77
CA PHE A 113 -11.97 -13.56 -0.50
C PHE A 113 -11.77 -12.04 -0.45
N GLU A 114 -12.42 -11.38 0.51
CA GLU A 114 -12.20 -9.96 0.74
C GLU A 114 -10.78 -9.67 1.23
N THR A 115 -10.11 -8.72 0.58
CA THR A 115 -8.85 -8.14 1.06
C THR A 115 -9.04 -7.43 2.39
N LYS A 116 -7.95 -7.24 3.16
CA LYS A 116 -7.97 -6.48 4.44
C LYS A 116 -8.58 -5.07 4.27
N ALA A 117 -8.25 -4.40 3.17
CA ALA A 117 -8.79 -3.07 2.86
C ALA A 117 -10.31 -3.11 2.58
N GLN A 118 -10.79 -4.13 1.84
CA GLN A 118 -12.22 -4.32 1.59
C GLN A 118 -12.99 -4.63 2.88
N ARG A 119 -12.42 -5.46 3.77
CA ARG A 119 -13.02 -5.77 5.09
C ARG A 119 -13.16 -4.51 5.95
N GLN A 120 -12.08 -3.76 6.14
CA GLN A 120 -12.09 -2.49 6.89
C GLN A 120 -13.09 -1.49 6.30
N GLN A 121 -13.17 -1.44 4.97
CA GLN A 121 -14.11 -0.59 4.27
C GLN A 121 -15.57 -0.99 4.55
N ARG A 122 -15.89 -2.29 4.48
CA ARG A 122 -17.22 -2.81 4.82
C ARG A 122 -17.61 -2.47 6.25
N GLU A 123 -16.73 -2.75 7.21
CA GLU A 123 -16.93 -2.43 8.63
C GLU A 123 -17.21 -0.94 8.86
N ARG A 124 -16.46 -0.07 8.18
CA ARG A 124 -16.66 1.39 8.25
C ARG A 124 -18.02 1.81 7.70
N LEU A 125 -18.46 1.22 6.58
CA LEU A 125 -19.78 1.48 6.01
C LEU A 125 -20.91 0.97 6.91
N GLU A 126 -20.71 -0.16 7.58
CA GLU A 126 -21.67 -0.71 8.54
C GLU A 126 -21.81 0.16 9.79
N LYS A 127 -20.70 0.56 10.40
CA LYS A 127 -20.70 1.51 11.53
C LYS A 127 -21.40 2.81 11.16
N LYS A 128 -21.12 3.33 9.96
CA LYS A 128 -21.79 4.54 9.46
C LYS A 128 -23.29 4.33 9.26
N TRP A 129 -23.69 3.18 8.73
CA TRP A 129 -25.11 2.89 8.51
C TRP A 129 -25.88 2.72 9.83
N ALA A 130 -25.27 2.07 10.82
CA ALA A 130 -25.82 1.96 12.16
C ALA A 130 -26.02 3.35 12.79
N LEU A 131 -25.03 4.25 12.69
CA LEU A 131 -25.14 5.63 13.16
C LEU A 131 -26.28 6.40 12.46
N ILE A 132 -26.41 6.26 11.14
CA ILE A 132 -27.51 6.89 10.38
C ILE A 132 -28.88 6.40 10.90
N LYS A 133 -29.03 5.10 11.13
CA LYS A 133 -30.28 4.53 11.67
C LYS A 133 -30.61 5.07 13.06
N ILE A 134 -29.62 5.19 13.94
CA ILE A 134 -29.82 5.74 15.28
C ILE A 134 -30.27 7.20 15.20
N VAL A 135 -29.57 8.03 14.40
CA VAL A 135 -29.95 9.44 14.20
C VAL A 135 -31.37 9.58 13.64
N GLN A 136 -31.76 8.70 12.70
CA GLN A 136 -33.12 8.69 12.15
C GLN A 136 -34.18 8.28 13.19
N GLN A 137 -33.88 7.30 14.05
CA GLN A 137 -34.78 6.89 15.13
C GLN A 137 -34.97 8.01 16.15
N GLU A 138 -33.89 8.65 16.60
CA GLU A 138 -33.94 9.75 17.55
C GLU A 138 -34.65 10.98 16.98
N TYR A 139 -34.49 11.25 15.68
CA TYR A 139 -35.27 12.29 15.00
C TYR A 139 -36.77 11.95 14.93
N LYS A 140 -37.13 10.69 14.66
CA LYS A 140 -38.53 10.23 14.66
C LYS A 140 -39.19 10.34 16.04
N LYS A 141 -38.42 10.24 17.13
CA LYS A 141 -38.89 10.48 18.51
C LYS A 141 -39.14 11.96 18.82
N GLY A 142 -38.86 12.87 17.89
CA GLY A 142 -39.16 14.31 18.02
C GLY A 142 -37.99 15.20 18.43
N LYS A 143 -36.77 14.65 18.56
CA LYS A 143 -35.58 15.47 18.85
C LYS A 143 -35.28 16.46 17.72
N LYS A 144 -34.88 17.68 18.09
CA LYS A 144 -34.53 18.73 17.12
C LYS A 144 -33.17 18.45 16.48
N LYS A 145 -32.98 18.89 15.24
CA LYS A 145 -31.71 18.70 14.49
C LYS A 145 -30.49 19.28 15.21
N SER A 146 -30.65 20.40 15.92
CA SER A 146 -29.61 21.05 16.71
C SER A 146 -29.18 20.23 17.94
N GLU A 147 -30.14 19.54 18.55
CA GLU A 147 -29.91 18.67 19.70
C GLU A 147 -29.15 17.41 19.27
N LEU A 148 -29.58 16.77 18.17
CA LEU A 148 -28.87 15.64 17.57
C LEU A 148 -27.44 16.00 17.13
N ALA A 149 -27.22 17.22 16.61
CA ALA A 149 -25.89 17.68 16.24
C ALA A 149 -24.93 17.75 17.45
N ARG A 150 -25.44 18.18 18.61
CA ARG A 150 -24.69 18.25 19.86
C ARG A 150 -24.46 16.86 20.47
N GLU A 151 -25.51 16.04 20.55
CA GLU A 151 -25.47 14.69 21.14
C GLU A 151 -24.51 13.76 20.38
N PHE A 152 -24.56 13.76 19.05
CA PHE A 152 -23.71 12.90 18.22
C PHE A 152 -22.37 13.57 17.83
N ASN A 153 -22.13 14.81 18.26
CA ASN A 153 -20.98 15.63 17.85
C ASN A 153 -20.77 15.66 16.32
N LEU A 154 -21.86 15.94 15.58
CA LEU A 154 -21.90 15.95 14.12
C LEU A 154 -22.27 17.33 13.59
N ASN A 155 -21.70 17.70 12.43
CA ASN A 155 -22.08 18.92 11.74
C ASN A 155 -23.60 18.91 11.41
N PRO A 156 -24.35 20.01 11.62
CA PRO A 156 -25.78 20.08 11.32
C PRO A 156 -26.16 19.71 9.87
N ARG A 157 -25.27 19.96 8.91
CA ARG A 157 -25.44 19.54 7.51
C ARG A 157 -25.39 18.02 7.37
N THR A 158 -24.55 17.34 8.16
CA THR A 158 -24.46 15.87 8.20
C THR A 158 -25.71 15.26 8.81
N ILE A 159 -26.25 15.82 9.90
CA ILE A 159 -27.53 15.37 10.49
C ILE A 159 -28.66 15.49 9.45
N THR A 160 -28.76 16.63 8.77
CA THR A 160 -29.76 16.84 7.71
C THR A 160 -29.61 15.83 6.58
N LYS A 161 -28.37 15.50 6.18
CA LYS A 161 -28.08 14.45 5.20
C LYS A 161 -28.51 13.07 5.69
N TYR A 162 -28.19 12.71 6.94
CA TYR A 162 -28.50 11.40 7.51
C TYR A 162 -30.01 11.17 7.64
N ILE A 163 -30.77 12.18 8.06
CA ILE A 163 -32.24 12.11 8.09
C ILE A 163 -32.83 11.82 6.70
N LYS A 164 -32.26 12.40 5.64
CA LYS A 164 -32.70 12.20 4.25
C LYS A 164 -32.16 10.93 3.57
N THR A 165 -31.28 10.18 4.22
CA THR A 165 -30.59 9.03 3.58
C THR A 165 -31.47 7.79 3.64
N THR A 166 -31.95 7.32 2.48
CA THR A 166 -32.87 6.16 2.40
C THR A 166 -32.14 4.82 2.25
N SER A 167 -30.97 4.79 1.61
CA SER A 167 -30.23 3.56 1.32
C SER A 167 -28.87 3.50 2.02
N LYS A 168 -28.35 2.27 2.22
CA LYS A 168 -27.02 2.05 2.81
C LYS A 168 -25.97 2.83 2.01
N PRO A 169 -25.15 3.69 2.64
CA PRO A 169 -24.17 4.48 1.90
C PRO A 169 -23.20 3.56 1.17
N ILE A 170 -23.18 3.66 -0.15
CA ILE A 170 -22.12 3.08 -0.97
C ILE A 170 -21.05 4.15 -1.10
N GLN A 171 -19.82 3.86 -0.70
CA GLN A 171 -18.72 4.69 -1.17
C GLN A 171 -18.51 4.36 -2.64
N LEU A 172 -19.05 5.20 -3.51
CA LEU A 172 -18.50 5.36 -4.84
C LEU A 172 -17.07 5.83 -4.64
N ASN A 173 -16.11 4.92 -4.75
CA ASN A 173 -14.76 5.35 -5.10
C ASN A 173 -14.96 6.22 -6.33
N ARG A 174 -14.76 7.54 -6.20
CA ARG A 174 -14.61 8.40 -7.37
C ARG A 174 -13.37 7.85 -8.07
N LYS A 175 -13.56 6.88 -8.96
CA LYS A 175 -12.52 6.47 -9.90
C LYS A 175 -12.14 7.79 -10.58
N ARG A 176 -10.88 8.20 -10.43
CA ARG A 176 -10.37 9.30 -11.24
C ARG A 176 -10.67 8.93 -12.68
N LYS A 177 -11.39 9.79 -13.40
CA LYS A 177 -11.58 9.62 -14.84
C LYS A 177 -10.18 9.47 -15.44
N ARG A 178 -9.87 8.29 -15.97
CA ARG A 178 -8.64 8.07 -16.72
C ARG A 178 -8.87 8.65 -18.10
N GLN A 179 -7.82 9.18 -18.72
CA GLN A 179 -7.90 9.67 -20.11
C GLN A 179 -8.42 8.59 -21.06
N THR A 180 -8.19 7.32 -20.74
CA THR A 180 -8.62 6.14 -21.50
C THR A 180 -10.06 5.71 -21.25
N ASP A 181 -10.77 6.24 -20.24
CA ASP A 181 -12.12 5.77 -19.88
C ASP A 181 -13.14 6.02 -21.02
N GLY A 182 -12.91 7.02 -21.88
CA GLY A 182 -13.73 7.31 -23.06
C GLY A 182 -13.44 6.44 -24.28
N PHE A 183 -12.38 5.63 -24.23
CA PHE A 183 -11.91 4.83 -25.37
C PHE A 183 -12.13 3.34 -25.17
N HIS A 184 -12.91 2.93 -24.16
CA HIS A 184 -13.06 1.53 -23.78
C HIS A 184 -13.52 0.64 -24.95
N GLU A 185 -14.59 1.03 -25.64
CA GLU A 185 -15.09 0.29 -26.81
C GLU A 185 -14.07 0.24 -27.96
N LYS A 186 -13.32 1.33 -28.16
CA LYS A 186 -12.32 1.43 -29.22
C LYS A 186 -11.08 0.59 -28.91
N ILE A 187 -10.66 0.53 -27.64
CA ILE A 187 -9.60 -0.36 -27.18
C ILE A 187 -10.02 -1.82 -27.40
N GLU A 188 -11.24 -2.21 -27.01
CA GLU A 188 -11.74 -3.57 -27.23
C GLU A 188 -11.79 -3.95 -28.71
N GLN A 189 -12.22 -3.03 -29.59
CA GLN A 189 -12.21 -3.26 -31.04
C GLN A 189 -10.78 -3.46 -31.58
N LEU A 190 -9.82 -2.64 -31.14
CA LEU A 190 -8.43 -2.74 -31.59
C LEU A 190 -7.73 -3.98 -31.06
N GLU A 191 -8.03 -4.40 -29.82
CA GLU A 191 -7.56 -5.68 -29.27
C GLU A 191 -8.12 -6.88 -30.06
N ARG A 192 -9.42 -6.87 -30.39
CA ARG A 192 -10.03 -7.89 -31.25
C ARG A 192 -9.44 -7.92 -32.65
N ALA A 193 -8.99 -6.76 -33.16
CA ALA A 193 -8.29 -6.64 -34.43
C ALA A 193 -6.79 -7.02 -34.34
N GLY A 194 -6.32 -7.54 -33.20
CA GLY A 194 -4.95 -8.02 -33.01
C GLY A 194 -3.90 -6.92 -32.89
N LYS A 195 -4.30 -5.67 -32.61
CA LYS A 195 -3.35 -4.56 -32.44
C LYS A 195 -2.62 -4.68 -31.11
N THR A 196 -1.32 -4.41 -31.15
CA THR A 196 -0.48 -4.36 -29.93
C THR A 196 -0.81 -3.14 -29.08
N VAL A 197 -0.52 -3.19 -27.78
CA VAL A 197 -0.72 -2.06 -26.85
C VAL A 197 -0.09 -0.76 -27.38
N ARG A 198 1.12 -0.84 -27.97
CA ARG A 198 1.79 0.33 -28.55
C ARG A 198 1.03 0.93 -29.73
N GLN A 199 0.41 0.09 -30.56
CA GLN A 199 -0.43 0.56 -31.66
C GLN A 199 -1.73 1.16 -31.14
N ILE A 200 -2.36 0.54 -30.15
CA ILE A 200 -3.59 1.05 -29.51
C ILE A 200 -3.37 2.45 -28.94
N TYR A 201 -2.25 2.69 -28.24
CA TYR A 201 -1.89 4.02 -27.73
C TYR A 201 -1.69 5.10 -28.83
N ALA A 202 -1.42 4.72 -30.08
CA ALA A 202 -1.31 5.69 -31.17
C ALA A 202 -2.70 6.15 -31.70
N TYR A 203 -3.78 5.45 -31.35
CA TYR A 203 -5.15 5.74 -31.80
C TYR A 203 -6.01 6.46 -30.74
N ILE A 204 -5.44 6.75 -29.56
CA ILE A 204 -6.13 7.22 -28.35
C ILE A 204 -5.36 8.40 -27.76
#